data_AF-A0A9E1XU67-F1
#
_entry.id   AF-A0A9E1XU67-F1
#
_cell.length_a   1.000
_cell.length_b   1.000
_cell.length_c   1.000
_cell.angle_alpha   90.00
_cell.angle_beta   90.00
_cell.angle_gamma   90.00
#
_symmetry.space_group_name_H-M   'P 1'
#
loop_
_entity.id
_entity.type
_entity.pdbx_description
1 polymer ?
#
loop_
_entity_poly.entity_id
_entity_poly.type
_entity_poly.pdbx_seq_one_letter_code
_entity_poly.pdbx_strand_id
1 'polypeptide(L)'
;MNRVDRNRRQLAWVLAFVALGAARPSAQEVVSDNEALVTLTYPVRRVATPIKLDGVLSEQEWGTAVKVGGFRISGKENLASEQTVMHLLYDDTALYLGIKCAESRMQDLKAAVLVHDGSVWHDDCIEFFIDRNHDHGSYWQFIVNSVGTQYEAAAFDPTWTAKWQVATSKTATAWYLEVAVPFTSLGSETP
;
A
#
# COMPACT_ATOMS: atom_id res chain seq x y z
N MET A 1 -14.12 -32.80 16.12
CA MET A 1 -15.33 -32.38 15.38
C MET A 1 -16.11 -31.41 16.26
N ASN A 2 -15.76 -30.13 16.23
CA ASN A 2 -16.49 -29.07 16.93
C ASN A 2 -16.67 -27.91 15.95
N ARG A 3 -17.91 -27.71 15.56
CA ARG A 3 -18.40 -26.70 14.62
C ARG A 3 -18.73 -25.47 15.47
N VAL A 4 -17.88 -24.45 15.41
CA VAL A 4 -18.10 -23.18 16.10
C VAL A 4 -18.96 -22.27 15.23
N ASP A 5 -19.89 -21.60 15.89
CA ASP A 5 -21.04 -20.86 15.41
C ASP A 5 -20.75 -19.78 14.37
N ARG A 6 -21.61 -19.73 13.36
CA ARG A 6 -21.65 -18.73 12.29
C ARG A 6 -22.73 -17.70 12.64
N ASN A 7 -22.36 -16.64 13.36
CA ASN A 7 -23.29 -15.55 13.68
C ASN A 7 -23.31 -14.50 12.56
N ARG A 8 -24.27 -14.65 11.63
CA ARG A 8 -24.67 -13.60 10.69
C ARG A 8 -25.58 -12.61 11.43
N ARG A 9 -25.24 -11.32 11.43
CA ARG A 9 -26.18 -10.24 11.74
C ARG A 9 -26.23 -9.26 10.57
N GLN A 10 -27.33 -9.31 9.83
CA GLN A 10 -27.75 -8.24 8.94
C GLN A 10 -28.51 -7.21 9.77
N LEU A 11 -28.22 -5.93 9.57
CA LEU A 11 -29.02 -4.82 10.07
C LEU A 11 -29.20 -3.82 8.92
N ALA A 12 -30.43 -3.74 8.43
CA ALA A 12 -30.90 -2.68 7.55
C ALA A 12 -31.27 -1.45 8.38
N TRP A 13 -31.02 -0.25 7.87
CA TRP A 13 -31.57 0.99 8.41
C TRP A 13 -32.31 1.73 7.29
N VAL A 14 -33.60 2.00 7.53
CA VAL A 14 -34.41 3.00 6.83
C VAL A 14 -34.73 4.08 7.86
N LEU A 15 -34.45 5.34 7.55
CA LEU A 15 -35.03 6.48 8.27
C LEU A 15 -35.45 7.58 7.29
N ALA A 16 -36.73 7.93 7.34
CA ALA A 16 -37.32 9.11 6.72
C ALA A 16 -37.18 10.31 7.67
N PHE A 17 -36.87 11.49 7.13
CA PHE A 17 -36.83 12.75 7.87
C PHE A 17 -38.13 13.56 7.68
N VAL A 18 -38.73 13.99 8.78
CA VAL A 18 -39.61 15.16 8.85
C VAL A 18 -38.94 16.16 9.80
N ALA A 19 -38.65 17.35 9.29
CA ALA A 19 -38.03 18.43 10.04
C ALA A 19 -39.10 19.28 10.75
N LEU A 20 -38.84 19.67 12.01
CA LEU A 20 -39.15 20.99 12.56
C LEU A 20 -38.54 21.13 13.97
N GLY A 21 -37.69 22.14 14.19
CA GLY A 21 -37.23 22.53 15.53
C GLY A 21 -35.77 22.96 15.58
N ALA A 22 -35.52 24.27 15.49
CA ALA A 22 -34.20 24.86 15.58
C ALA A 22 -33.62 24.76 17.00
N ALA A 23 -32.50 24.05 17.14
CA ALA A 23 -31.63 24.10 18.31
C ALA A 23 -30.23 24.56 17.86
N ARG A 24 -29.67 25.54 18.58
CA ARG A 24 -28.37 26.17 18.32
C ARG A 24 -27.26 25.11 18.27
N PRO A 25 -26.31 25.16 17.33
CA PRO A 25 -25.11 24.35 17.47
C PRO A 25 -24.30 24.91 18.63
N SER A 26 -24.15 24.13 19.70
CA SER A 26 -23.00 24.28 20.59
C SER A 26 -21.78 23.89 19.76
N ALA A 27 -20.84 24.82 19.57
CA ALA A 27 -19.52 24.48 19.08
C ALA A 27 -18.91 23.49 20.08
N GLN A 28 -18.94 22.20 19.76
CA GLN A 28 -18.04 21.26 20.39
C GLN A 28 -16.65 21.61 19.88
N GLU A 29 -15.73 21.91 20.79
CA GLU A 29 -14.31 21.83 20.51
C GLU A 29 -14.03 20.43 19.99
N VAL A 30 -13.71 20.33 18.70
CA VAL A 30 -13.02 19.16 18.18
C VAL A 30 -11.63 19.25 18.80
N VAL A 31 -11.45 18.52 19.90
CA VAL A 31 -10.12 18.22 20.41
C VAL A 31 -9.43 17.46 19.28
N SER A 32 -8.60 18.16 18.52
CA SER A 32 -7.68 17.49 17.61
C SER A 32 -6.69 16.77 18.51
N ASP A 33 -6.85 15.46 18.65
CA ASP A 33 -5.76 14.59 19.08
C ASP A 33 -4.69 14.71 18.00
N ASN A 34 -3.89 15.78 18.09
CA ASN A 34 -2.70 15.96 17.28
C ASN A 34 -1.63 15.04 17.87
N GLU A 35 -1.85 13.74 17.74
CA GLU A 35 -0.76 12.77 17.64
C GLU A 35 0.05 13.26 16.43
N ALA A 36 1.10 14.05 16.70
CA ALA A 36 2.00 14.48 15.66
C ALA A 36 2.48 13.21 14.93
N LEU A 37 2.00 13.02 13.70
CA LEU A 37 2.36 11.85 12.91
C LEU A 37 3.88 11.82 12.85
N VAL A 38 4.47 10.76 13.42
CA VAL A 38 5.92 10.56 13.37
C VAL A 38 6.29 10.40 11.91
N THR A 39 6.91 11.45 11.35
CA THR A 39 7.37 11.43 9.96
C THR A 39 8.75 10.80 9.95
N LEU A 40 8.86 9.63 9.30
CA LEU A 40 10.14 8.98 9.04
C LEU A 40 10.67 9.44 7.68
N THR A 41 11.87 10.01 7.67
CA THR A 41 12.54 10.46 6.45
C THR A 41 13.64 9.47 6.06
N TYR A 42 13.58 9.00 4.82
CA TYR A 42 14.56 8.06 4.26
C TYR A 42 15.28 8.72 3.08
N PRO A 43 16.62 8.88 3.13
CA PRO A 43 17.38 9.34 1.97
C PRO A 43 17.42 8.22 0.94
N VAL A 44 16.62 8.36 -0.12
CA VAL A 44 16.59 7.40 -1.23
C VAL A 44 17.78 7.68 -2.16
N ARG A 45 18.46 6.62 -2.58
CA ARG A 45 19.68 6.72 -3.41
C ARG A 45 19.34 6.66 -4.90
N ARG A 46 19.95 7.55 -5.69
CA ARG A 46 19.96 7.46 -7.15
C ARG A 46 20.88 6.33 -7.62
N VAL A 47 20.43 5.55 -8.60
CA VAL A 47 21.24 4.53 -9.28
C VAL A 47 21.46 4.90 -10.74
N ALA A 48 22.59 4.45 -11.31
CA ALA A 48 22.93 4.70 -12.71
C ALA A 48 22.45 3.57 -13.63
N THR A 49 22.32 2.36 -13.07
CA THR A 49 21.82 1.18 -13.77
C THR A 49 20.34 1.02 -13.41
N PRO A 50 19.42 0.98 -14.40
CA PRO A 50 18.02 0.66 -14.14
C PRO A 50 17.87 -0.71 -13.50
N ILE A 51 16.95 -0.84 -12.56
CA ILE A 51 16.60 -2.14 -11.98
C ILE A 51 15.86 -2.97 -13.02
N LYS A 52 16.28 -4.23 -13.19
CA LYS A 52 15.55 -5.20 -13.99
C LYS A 52 14.48 -5.83 -13.11
N LEU A 53 13.22 -5.62 -13.45
CA LEU A 53 12.11 -6.19 -12.69
C LEU A 53 11.92 -7.65 -13.10
N ASP A 54 12.34 -8.56 -12.25
CA ASP A 54 12.08 -10.01 -12.39
C ASP A 54 11.56 -10.66 -11.11
N GLY A 55 11.26 -9.83 -10.10
CA GLY A 55 10.67 -10.25 -8.84
C GLY A 55 11.69 -10.86 -7.89
N VAL A 56 12.99 -10.78 -8.20
CA VAL A 56 14.06 -11.18 -7.28
C VAL A 56 14.96 -9.99 -6.98
N LEU A 57 15.15 -9.70 -5.68
CA LEU A 57 16.00 -8.58 -5.26
C LEU A 57 17.49 -8.93 -5.40
N SER A 58 17.96 -9.14 -6.63
CA SER A 58 19.25 -9.75 -6.95
C SER A 58 20.29 -8.76 -7.44
N GLU A 59 19.85 -7.63 -7.97
CA GLU A 59 20.65 -6.51 -8.45
C GLU A 59 21.53 -5.98 -7.31
N GLN A 60 22.78 -5.66 -7.63
CA GLN A 60 23.73 -5.15 -6.64
C GLN A 60 23.26 -3.82 -6.03
N GLU A 61 22.54 -3.02 -6.81
CA GLU A 61 21.92 -1.76 -6.44
C GLU A 61 21.02 -1.90 -5.21
N TRP A 62 20.27 -3.00 -5.09
CA TRP A 62 19.43 -3.28 -3.91
C TRP A 62 20.24 -3.40 -2.62
N GLY A 63 21.51 -3.81 -2.71
CA GLY A 63 22.45 -3.83 -1.59
C GLY A 63 22.79 -2.43 -1.06
N THR A 64 22.57 -1.38 -1.85
CA THR A 64 22.83 0.03 -1.48
C THR A 64 21.55 0.81 -1.16
N ALA A 65 20.39 0.19 -1.36
CA ALA A 65 19.09 0.82 -1.15
C ALA A 65 18.85 1.13 0.33
N VAL A 66 18.12 2.22 0.58
CA VAL A 66 17.57 2.45 1.92
C VAL A 66 16.53 1.38 2.22
N LYS A 67 16.55 0.86 3.45
CA LYS A 67 15.66 -0.21 3.89
C LYS A 67 14.66 0.33 4.89
N VAL A 68 13.38 0.14 4.58
CA VAL A 68 12.25 0.47 5.43
C VAL A 68 11.69 -0.84 5.99
N GLY A 69 11.58 -0.91 7.31
CA GLY A 69 11.02 -2.05 8.03
C GLY A 69 10.39 -1.58 9.34
N GLY A 70 10.12 -2.49 10.27
CA GLY A 70 9.44 -2.14 11.51
C GLY A 70 7.95 -1.86 11.29
N PHE A 71 7.36 -2.51 10.29
CA PHE A 71 5.93 -2.41 10.01
C PHE A 71 5.12 -2.96 11.19
N ARG A 72 4.01 -2.30 11.47
CA ARG A 72 3.13 -2.59 12.60
C ARG A 72 1.83 -3.20 12.13
N ILE A 73 1.15 -3.87 13.05
CA ILE A 73 -0.22 -4.30 12.82
C ILE A 73 -1.11 -3.05 12.77
N SER A 74 -1.93 -2.92 11.73
CA SER A 74 -2.82 -1.76 11.58
C SER A 74 -3.68 -1.53 12.84
N GLY A 75 -3.70 -0.27 13.30
CA GLY A 75 -4.38 0.14 14.52
C GLY A 75 -3.73 -0.34 15.82
N LYS A 76 -2.48 -0.84 15.79
CA LYS A 76 -1.75 -1.30 16.98
C LYS A 76 -0.31 -0.80 16.99
N GLU A 77 0.24 -0.66 18.20
CA GLU A 77 1.65 -0.31 18.41
C GLU A 77 2.61 -1.49 18.17
N ASN A 78 2.09 -2.73 18.15
CA ASN A 78 2.87 -3.94 17.99
C ASN A 78 3.46 -4.04 16.57
N LEU A 79 4.73 -4.40 16.49
CA LEU A 79 5.34 -4.87 15.24
C LEU A 79 4.58 -6.10 14.72
N ALA A 80 4.44 -6.19 13.40
CA ALA A 80 3.99 -7.42 12.76
C ALA A 80 4.99 -8.55 13.04
N SER A 81 4.50 -9.76 13.32
CA SER A 81 5.36 -10.92 13.55
C SER A 81 6.12 -11.33 12.29
N GLU A 82 5.43 -11.24 11.15
CA GLU A 82 6.01 -11.38 9.82
C GLU A 82 6.37 -9.98 9.32
N GLN A 83 7.67 -9.69 9.23
CA GLN A 83 8.12 -8.37 8.82
C GLN A 83 8.26 -8.27 7.30
N THR A 84 7.73 -7.17 6.77
CA THR A 84 8.04 -6.68 5.43
C THR A 84 9.31 -5.82 5.48
N VAL A 85 10.16 -5.93 4.47
CA VAL A 85 11.29 -5.04 4.25
C VAL A 85 11.17 -4.45 2.86
N MET A 86 11.02 -3.14 2.78
CA MET A 86 10.96 -2.38 1.53
C MET A 86 12.33 -1.71 1.28
N HIS A 87 12.81 -1.82 0.06
CA HIS A 87 14.01 -1.18 -0.45
C HIS A 87 13.58 -0.07 -1.39
N LEU A 88 14.17 1.12 -1.26
CA LEU A 88 13.87 2.25 -2.13
C LEU A 88 15.12 2.68 -2.89
N LEU A 89 14.95 2.88 -4.19
CA LEU A 89 15.93 3.45 -5.11
C LEU A 89 15.19 4.36 -6.10
N TYR A 90 15.92 5.19 -6.83
CA TYR A 90 15.39 5.87 -8.01
C TYR A 90 16.46 6.03 -9.08
N ASP A 91 16.06 6.25 -10.33
CA ASP A 91 16.95 6.70 -11.40
C ASP A 91 16.38 7.95 -12.07
N ASP A 92 16.83 8.26 -13.29
CA ASP A 92 16.35 9.45 -13.99
C ASP A 92 14.89 9.34 -14.47
N THR A 93 14.27 8.17 -14.38
CA THR A 93 13.00 7.85 -15.02
C THR A 93 11.94 7.35 -14.04
N ALA A 94 12.34 6.61 -12.99
CA ALA A 94 11.41 5.93 -12.12
C ALA A 94 11.86 5.89 -10.65
N LEU A 95 10.85 5.80 -9.79
CA LEU A 95 10.98 5.35 -8.41
C LEU A 95 10.89 3.81 -8.39
N TYR A 96 11.82 3.16 -7.70
CA TYR A 96 11.86 1.70 -7.56
C TYR A 96 11.57 1.27 -6.12
N LEU A 97 10.69 0.28 -5.96
CA LEU A 97 10.41 -0.39 -4.69
C LEU A 97 10.78 -1.87 -4.82
N GLY A 98 11.64 -2.36 -3.93
CA GLY A 98 12.00 -3.77 -3.82
C GLY A 98 11.54 -4.32 -2.48
N ILE A 99 10.52 -5.18 -2.47
CA ILE A 99 9.82 -5.56 -1.25
C ILE A 99 9.96 -7.05 -1.02
N LYS A 100 10.41 -7.40 0.19
CA LYS A 100 10.36 -8.77 0.70
C LYS A 100 9.32 -8.84 1.80
N CYS A 101 8.34 -9.71 1.63
CA CYS A 101 7.32 -10.02 2.62
C CYS A 101 7.63 -11.39 3.21
N ALA A 102 8.15 -11.44 4.44
CA ALA A 102 8.25 -12.71 5.15
C ALA A 102 6.85 -13.28 5.39
N GLU A 103 6.69 -14.60 5.27
CA GLU A 103 5.43 -15.27 5.59
C GLU A 103 5.73 -16.73 5.94
N SER A 104 5.42 -17.13 7.18
CA SER A 104 5.62 -18.51 7.65
C SER A 104 4.55 -19.49 7.13
N ARG A 105 3.41 -19.00 6.65
CA ARG A 105 2.29 -19.78 6.10
C ARG A 105 2.09 -19.48 4.62
N MET A 106 3.15 -19.60 3.83
CA MET A 106 3.11 -19.35 2.37
C MET A 106 2.01 -20.15 1.64
N GLN A 107 1.61 -21.31 2.15
CA GLN A 107 0.51 -22.11 1.59
C GLN A 107 -0.88 -21.51 1.80
N ASP A 108 -1.04 -20.60 2.77
CA ASP A 108 -2.30 -19.94 3.10
C ASP A 108 -2.46 -18.59 2.39
N LEU A 109 -1.44 -18.17 1.62
CA LEU A 109 -1.40 -16.90 0.92
C LEU A 109 -2.55 -16.78 -0.09
N LYS A 110 -3.41 -15.79 0.10
CA LYS A 110 -4.57 -15.52 -0.72
C LYS A 110 -4.19 -14.68 -1.94
N ALA A 111 -4.53 -15.19 -3.13
CA ALA A 111 -4.30 -14.55 -4.41
C ALA A 111 -5.41 -14.93 -5.41
N ALA A 112 -6.66 -14.60 -5.08
CA ALA A 112 -7.84 -14.99 -5.85
C ALA A 112 -8.22 -13.96 -6.93
N VAL A 113 -7.79 -12.71 -6.77
CA VAL A 113 -8.05 -11.63 -7.73
C VAL A 113 -6.98 -11.67 -8.81
N LEU A 114 -7.40 -11.89 -10.06
CA LEU A 114 -6.50 -12.03 -11.22
C LEU A 114 -6.74 -10.95 -12.29
N VAL A 115 -7.69 -10.05 -12.04
CA VAL A 115 -8.12 -9.01 -12.98
C VAL A 115 -7.54 -7.68 -12.52
N HIS A 116 -6.82 -7.01 -13.41
CA HIS A 116 -6.33 -5.64 -13.22
C HIS A 116 -7.51 -4.71 -12.88
N ASP A 117 -7.31 -3.80 -11.91
CA ASP A 117 -8.33 -2.94 -11.30
C ASP A 117 -9.48 -3.70 -10.59
N GLY A 118 -9.31 -5.00 -10.34
CA GLY A 118 -10.19 -5.76 -9.47
C GLY A 118 -10.07 -5.34 -8.00
N SER A 119 -10.82 -5.99 -7.11
CA SER A 119 -10.75 -5.72 -5.68
C SER A 119 -9.53 -6.36 -5.01
N VAL A 120 -8.32 -6.03 -5.49
CA VAL A 120 -7.02 -6.63 -5.13
C VAL A 120 -6.74 -6.58 -3.62
N TRP A 121 -7.24 -5.56 -2.93
CA TRP A 121 -7.17 -5.40 -1.46
C TRP A 121 -7.84 -6.54 -0.66
N HIS A 122 -8.61 -7.43 -1.31
CA HIS A 122 -9.13 -8.63 -0.65
C HIS A 122 -8.11 -9.79 -0.59
N ASP A 123 -7.00 -9.72 -1.30
CA ASP A 123 -5.92 -10.70 -1.30
C ASP A 123 -4.77 -10.28 -0.37
N ASP A 124 -3.80 -11.18 -0.15
CA ASP A 124 -2.52 -10.79 0.41
C ASP A 124 -1.78 -9.90 -0.60
N CYS A 125 -1.67 -8.62 -0.28
CA CYS A 125 -1.17 -7.57 -1.15
C CYS A 125 -0.30 -6.56 -0.42
N ILE A 126 0.44 -5.79 -1.20
CA ILE A 126 1.09 -4.56 -0.76
C ILE A 126 0.29 -3.40 -1.31
N GLU A 127 0.01 -2.44 -0.44
CA GLU A 127 -0.52 -1.13 -0.81
C GLU A 127 0.51 -0.06 -0.48
N PHE A 128 0.72 0.88 -1.40
CA PHE A 128 1.54 2.07 -1.15
C PHE A 128 0.87 3.30 -1.76
N PHE A 129 1.11 4.43 -1.09
CA PHE A 129 0.47 5.70 -1.39
C PHE A 129 1.56 6.74 -1.64
N ILE A 130 1.43 7.48 -2.72
CA ILE A 130 2.36 8.55 -3.08
C ILE A 130 1.61 9.87 -3.02
N ASP A 131 1.97 10.72 -2.06
CA ASP A 131 1.61 12.14 -2.05
C ASP A 131 2.87 12.93 -2.43
N ARG A 132 2.94 13.32 -3.70
CA ARG A 132 4.09 14.06 -4.25
C ARG A 132 4.15 15.49 -3.74
N ASN A 133 3.01 16.13 -3.52
CA ASN A 133 2.95 17.54 -3.13
C ASN A 133 3.08 17.73 -1.61
N HIS A 134 3.02 16.62 -0.85
CA HIS A 134 2.97 16.59 0.60
C HIS A 134 1.83 17.46 1.16
N ASP A 135 0.71 17.51 0.44
CA ASP A 135 -0.46 18.31 0.78
C ASP A 135 -1.48 17.54 1.63
N HIS A 136 -1.26 16.23 1.83
CA HIS A 136 -2.11 15.31 2.58
C HIS A 136 -3.56 15.24 2.07
N GLY A 137 -3.79 15.71 0.85
CA GLY A 137 -5.11 15.74 0.20
C GLY A 137 -5.12 14.98 -1.13
N SER A 138 -4.08 15.13 -1.94
CA SER A 138 -3.90 14.44 -3.22
C SER A 138 -2.88 13.31 -3.11
N TYR A 139 -3.24 12.12 -3.60
CA TYR A 139 -2.34 10.98 -3.60
C TYR A 139 -2.69 9.99 -4.71
N TRP A 140 -1.72 9.16 -5.06
CA TRP A 140 -1.93 7.97 -5.88
C TRP A 140 -1.82 6.74 -5.01
N GLN A 141 -2.79 5.84 -5.13
CA GLN A 141 -2.79 4.53 -4.49
C GLN A 141 -2.37 3.48 -5.52
N PHE A 142 -1.51 2.58 -5.09
CA PHE A 142 -1.07 1.42 -5.87
C PHE A 142 -1.20 0.17 -5.01
N ILE A 143 -1.76 -0.88 -5.59
CA ILE A 143 -1.96 -2.16 -4.92
C ILE A 143 -1.46 -3.29 -5.81
N VAL A 144 -0.69 -4.21 -5.25
CA VAL A 144 -0.23 -5.41 -5.95
C VAL A 144 -0.41 -6.63 -5.05
N ASN A 145 -1.13 -7.65 -5.52
CA ASN A 145 -1.16 -8.92 -4.81
C ASN A 145 0.06 -9.80 -5.14
N SER A 146 0.21 -10.89 -4.39
CA SER A 146 1.36 -11.78 -4.54
C SER A 146 1.52 -12.48 -5.89
N VAL A 147 0.54 -12.39 -6.79
CA VAL A 147 0.61 -12.93 -8.17
C VAL A 147 0.74 -11.82 -9.22
N GLY A 148 0.99 -10.59 -8.80
CA GLY A 148 1.26 -9.46 -9.68
C GLY A 148 0.02 -8.79 -10.28
N THR A 149 -1.17 -9.07 -9.74
CA THR A 149 -2.38 -8.34 -10.16
C THR A 149 -2.35 -6.94 -9.54
N GLN A 150 -2.53 -5.95 -10.39
CA GLN A 150 -2.40 -4.53 -10.08
C GLN A 150 -3.78 -3.88 -9.92
N TYR A 151 -3.84 -2.86 -9.06
CA TYR A 151 -4.89 -1.85 -9.00
C TYR A 151 -4.23 -0.50 -8.74
N GLU A 152 -4.72 0.54 -9.40
CA GLU A 152 -4.30 1.90 -9.12
C GLU A 152 -5.48 2.88 -9.09
N ALA A 153 -5.32 3.97 -8.34
CA ALA A 153 -6.31 5.04 -8.27
C ALA A 153 -5.64 6.38 -7.92
N ALA A 154 -6.29 7.48 -8.31
CA ALA A 154 -5.97 8.81 -7.81
C ALA A 154 -6.98 9.18 -6.72
N ALA A 155 -6.55 9.18 -5.46
CA ALA A 155 -7.44 9.22 -4.30
C ALA A 155 -8.59 8.19 -4.42
N PHE A 156 -9.83 8.66 -4.56
CA PHE A 156 -11.02 7.80 -4.73
C PHE A 156 -11.45 7.64 -6.20
N ASP A 157 -10.67 8.13 -7.16
CA ASP A 157 -10.93 7.99 -8.59
C ASP A 157 -10.22 6.74 -9.15
N PRO A 158 -10.96 5.63 -9.39
CA PRO A 158 -10.40 4.39 -9.93
C PRO A 158 -10.22 4.44 -11.45
N THR A 159 -10.52 5.56 -12.12
CA THR A 159 -10.38 5.67 -13.58
C THR A 159 -9.02 6.20 -14.01
N TRP A 160 -8.26 6.77 -13.06
CA TRP A 160 -6.88 7.16 -13.29
C TRP A 160 -6.00 5.93 -13.45
N THR A 161 -5.07 5.98 -14.41
CA THR A 161 -4.16 4.86 -14.72
C THR A 161 -2.71 5.34 -14.79
N ALA A 162 -1.79 4.45 -14.45
CA ALA A 162 -0.35 4.67 -14.55
C ALA A 162 0.32 3.63 -15.44
N LYS A 163 1.46 3.97 -16.03
CA LYS A 163 2.30 3.01 -16.78
C LYS A 163 3.40 2.44 -15.87
N TRP A 164 3.01 1.95 -14.72
CA TRP A 164 3.90 1.33 -13.76
C TRP A 164 4.10 -0.16 -14.09
N GLN A 165 5.19 -0.73 -13.58
CA GLN A 165 5.58 -2.11 -13.84
C GLN A 165 5.82 -2.84 -12.54
N VAL A 166 5.43 -4.11 -12.49
CA VAL A 166 5.62 -4.98 -11.34
C VAL A 166 6.14 -6.34 -11.75
N ALA A 167 6.94 -6.96 -10.89
CA ALA A 167 7.29 -8.36 -10.98
C ALA A 167 7.21 -8.99 -9.59
N THR A 168 6.70 -10.22 -9.49
CA THR A 168 6.59 -10.94 -8.22
C THR A 168 7.24 -12.30 -8.29
N SER A 169 7.75 -12.77 -7.16
CA SER A 169 8.23 -14.14 -6.99
C SER A 169 7.89 -14.68 -5.61
N LYS A 170 8.01 -16.00 -5.43
CA LYS A 170 7.73 -16.68 -4.17
C LYS A 170 8.83 -17.67 -3.84
N THR A 171 9.09 -17.81 -2.56
CA THR A 171 9.94 -18.85 -1.97
C THR A 171 9.15 -19.60 -0.91
N ALA A 172 9.75 -20.58 -0.25
CA ALA A 172 9.09 -21.32 0.83
C ALA A 172 8.74 -20.45 2.06
N THR A 173 9.37 -19.29 2.23
CA THR A 173 9.28 -18.47 3.47
C THR A 173 9.01 -16.99 3.22
N ALA A 174 8.84 -16.59 1.96
CA ALA A 174 8.62 -15.19 1.60
C ALA A 174 8.05 -15.08 0.19
N TRP A 175 7.36 -13.97 -0.07
CA TRP A 175 7.13 -13.49 -1.43
C TRP A 175 7.81 -12.14 -1.63
N TYR A 176 8.10 -11.85 -2.90
CA TYR A 176 8.85 -10.68 -3.32
C TYR A 176 8.05 -9.90 -4.34
N LEU A 177 8.24 -8.59 -4.33
CA LEU A 177 7.66 -7.65 -5.26
C LEU A 177 8.73 -6.64 -5.66
N GLU A 178 8.92 -6.45 -6.95
CA GLU A 178 9.64 -5.32 -7.51
C GLU A 178 8.67 -4.42 -8.26
N VAL A 179 8.80 -3.11 -8.06
CA VAL A 179 7.95 -2.09 -8.67
C VAL A 179 8.81 -1.01 -9.30
N ALA A 180 8.41 -0.53 -10.47
CA ALA A 180 8.90 0.70 -11.06
C ALA A 180 7.71 1.63 -11.34
N VAL A 181 7.72 2.80 -10.72
CA VAL A 181 6.74 3.87 -10.96
C VAL A 181 7.43 5.00 -11.71
N PRO A 182 7.17 5.18 -13.02
CA PRO A 182 7.74 6.28 -13.77
C PRO A 182 7.30 7.63 -13.19
N PHE A 183 8.23 8.58 -13.01
CA PHE A 183 7.89 9.93 -12.52
C PHE A 183 6.89 10.66 -13.42
N THR A 184 6.92 10.36 -14.72
CA THR A 184 5.95 10.87 -15.69
C THR A 184 4.51 10.41 -15.42
N SER A 185 4.32 9.21 -14.87
CA SER A 185 2.99 8.74 -14.44
C SER A 185 2.46 9.58 -13.29
N LEU A 186 3.34 10.06 -12.42
CA LEU A 186 3.04 10.94 -11.29
C LEU A 186 3.00 12.43 -11.69
N GLY A 187 3.09 12.75 -12.98
CA GLY A 187 3.18 14.12 -13.49
C GLY A 187 4.36 14.92 -12.94
N SER A 188 5.42 14.26 -12.49
CA SER A 188 6.59 14.86 -11.84
C SER A 188 7.77 14.94 -12.80
N GLU A 189 8.58 15.99 -12.65
CA GLU A 189 9.97 15.97 -13.12
C GLU A 189 10.80 15.03 -12.23
N THR A 190 11.93 14.58 -12.77
CA THR A 190 12.90 13.74 -12.07
C THR A 190 13.57 14.53 -10.93
N PRO A 191 13.77 13.94 -9.73
CA PRO A 191 14.43 14.59 -8.59
C PRO A 191 15.91 14.94 -8.79
#